data_AF-A0A3C1MXZ8-F1
#
_entry.id   AF-A0A3C1MXZ8-F1
#
_cell.length_a   1.000
_cell.length_b   1.000
_cell.length_c   1.000
_cell.angle_alpha   90.00
_cell.angle_beta   90.00
_cell.angle_gamma   90.00
#
_symmetry.space_group_name_H-M   'P 1'
#
loop_
_entity.id
_entity.type
_entity.pdbx_description
1 polymer ?
#
loop_
_entity_poly.entity_id
_entity_poly.type
_entity_poly.pdbx_seq_one_letter_code
_entity_poly.pdbx_strand_id
1 'polypeptide(L)'
;LLDEPTNHLDMEMRHALNLALQEFDGGVVLVSHERSLLRTTCDRFVLVADGAAREFDGDLDDYRDWLNQSRIEQASAEARPEKAERREQRASSQAERQALLAKRRPLAKELEQLDKKLAALHAEKALLDARAGDAELYEPSQRAALQDLLKRQGELTQLIETGEERWLALHDLLEQLDQ
;
A
#
# COMPACT_ATOMS: atom_id res chain seq x y z
N LEU A 1 -19.01 -34.14 -42.51
CA LEU A 1 -18.36 -33.16 -41.63
C LEU A 1 -17.77 -32.09 -42.54
N LEU A 2 -18.25 -30.86 -42.44
CA LEU A 2 -17.87 -29.75 -43.30
C LEU A 2 -17.15 -28.72 -42.44
N ASP A 3 -15.92 -28.38 -42.81
CA ASP A 3 -15.11 -27.36 -42.13
C ASP A 3 -14.87 -26.22 -43.11
N GLU A 4 -15.40 -25.03 -42.79
CA GLU A 4 -15.38 -23.83 -43.62
C GLU A 4 -15.81 -24.03 -45.10
N PRO A 5 -16.99 -24.62 -45.38
CA PRO A 5 -17.40 -24.95 -46.75
C PRO A 5 -17.68 -23.71 -47.61
N THR A 6 -17.77 -22.50 -47.02
CA THR A 6 -18.02 -21.24 -47.74
C THR A 6 -16.74 -20.54 -48.15
N ASN A 7 -15.58 -20.99 -47.68
CA ASN A 7 -14.31 -20.39 -48.05
C ASN A 7 -14.05 -20.68 -49.53
N HIS A 8 -13.90 -19.62 -50.32
CA HIS A 8 -13.75 -19.65 -51.79
C HIS A 8 -15.04 -19.89 -52.62
N LEU A 9 -16.25 -19.82 -52.03
CA LEU A 9 -17.51 -19.85 -52.80
C LEU A 9 -18.09 -18.46 -53.06
N ASP A 10 -18.65 -18.27 -54.26
CA ASP A 10 -19.43 -17.10 -54.64
C ASP A 10 -20.84 -17.10 -53.99
N MET A 11 -21.56 -15.99 -54.09
CA MET A 11 -22.86 -15.83 -53.41
C MET A 11 -23.95 -16.79 -53.93
N GLU A 12 -23.91 -17.15 -55.21
CA GLU A 12 -24.90 -18.04 -55.84
C GLU A 12 -24.69 -19.50 -55.39
N MET A 13 -23.44 -19.95 -55.36
CA MET A 13 -23.06 -21.28 -54.86
C MET A 13 -23.32 -21.42 -53.36
N ARG A 14 -23.15 -20.35 -52.57
CA ARG A 14 -23.52 -20.36 -51.13
C ARG A 14 -25.01 -20.54 -50.93
N HIS A 15 -25.84 -19.87 -51.73
CA HIS A 15 -27.29 -20.01 -51.65
C HIS A 15 -27.73 -21.43 -52.00
N ALA A 16 -27.16 -22.00 -53.08
CA ALA A 16 -27.40 -23.38 -53.47
C ALA A 16 -26.95 -24.38 -52.39
N LEU A 17 -25.80 -24.14 -51.74
CA LEU A 17 -25.32 -24.97 -50.64
C LEU A 17 -26.26 -24.92 -49.43
N ASN A 18 -26.78 -23.75 -49.07
CA ASN A 18 -27.71 -23.61 -47.95
C ASN A 18 -29.01 -24.39 -48.22
N LEU A 19 -29.60 -24.23 -49.41
CA LEU A 19 -30.79 -24.99 -49.81
C LEU A 19 -30.54 -26.50 -49.81
N ALA A 20 -29.41 -26.94 -50.37
CA ALA A 20 -29.04 -28.35 -50.41
C ALA A 20 -28.84 -28.94 -49.01
N LEU A 21 -28.28 -28.16 -48.06
CA LEU A 21 -28.11 -28.60 -46.68
C LEU A 21 -29.43 -28.61 -45.90
N GLN A 22 -30.38 -27.73 -46.23
CA GLN A 22 -31.73 -27.74 -45.65
C GLN A 22 -32.58 -28.93 -46.11
N GLU A 23 -32.42 -29.35 -47.36
CA GLU A 23 -33.15 -30.51 -47.95
C GLU A 23 -32.46 -31.86 -47.66
N PHE A 24 -31.33 -31.87 -46.96
CA PHE A 24 -30.57 -33.08 -46.71
C PHE A 24 -31.10 -33.87 -45.50
N ASP A 25 -31.65 -35.07 -45.75
CA ASP A 25 -32.22 -35.96 -44.71
C ASP A 25 -31.18 -36.68 -43.81
N GLY A 26 -29.89 -36.35 -43.92
CA GLY A 26 -28.81 -36.98 -43.15
C GLY A 26 -28.23 -36.06 -42.06
N GLY A 27 -27.57 -36.66 -41.07
CA GLY A 27 -26.87 -35.88 -40.03
C GLY A 27 -25.59 -35.23 -40.58
N VAL A 28 -25.47 -33.91 -40.45
CA VAL A 28 -24.28 -33.15 -40.86
C VAL A 28 -23.70 -32.40 -39.66
N VAL A 29 -22.39 -32.51 -39.47
CA VAL A 29 -21.63 -31.64 -38.57
C VAL A 29 -20.98 -30.55 -39.42
N LEU A 30 -21.33 -29.29 -39.13
CA LEU A 30 -20.87 -28.10 -39.83
C LEU A 30 -20.06 -27.21 -38.88
N VAL A 31 -18.87 -26.79 -39.33
CA VAL A 31 -18.03 -25.79 -38.68
C VAL A 31 -17.90 -24.63 -39.67
N SER A 32 -18.34 -23.44 -39.27
CA SER A 32 -18.24 -22.23 -40.10
C SER A 32 -18.18 -20.97 -39.26
N HIS A 33 -17.44 -19.96 -39.73
CA HIS A 33 -17.45 -18.62 -39.16
C HIS A 33 -18.65 -17.76 -39.61
N GLU A 34 -19.49 -18.22 -40.55
CA GLU A 34 -20.58 -17.45 -41.14
C GLU A 34 -21.91 -17.64 -40.39
N ARG A 35 -22.30 -16.62 -39.62
CA ARG A 35 -23.50 -16.63 -38.76
C ARG A 35 -24.81 -16.92 -39.50
N SER A 36 -24.98 -16.37 -40.70
CA SER A 36 -26.22 -16.52 -41.46
C SER A 36 -26.44 -17.96 -41.94
N LEU A 37 -25.36 -18.66 -42.31
CA LEU A 37 -25.41 -20.06 -42.70
C LEU A 37 -25.77 -20.92 -41.49
N LEU A 38 -25.02 -20.75 -40.38
CA LEU A 38 -25.26 -21.50 -39.15
C LEU A 38 -26.68 -21.33 -38.61
N ARG A 39 -27.24 -20.11 -38.62
CA ARG A 39 -28.63 -19.85 -38.16
C ARG A 39 -29.69 -20.52 -39.04
N THR A 40 -29.40 -20.71 -40.33
CA THR A 40 -30.41 -21.15 -41.32
C THR A 40 -30.39 -22.67 -41.53
N THR A 41 -29.29 -23.32 -41.19
CA THR A 41 -29.02 -24.73 -41.51
C THR A 41 -28.81 -25.62 -40.29
N CYS A 42 -28.46 -25.07 -39.12
CA CYS A 42 -28.18 -25.88 -37.93
C CYS A 42 -29.37 -25.89 -36.97
N ASP A 43 -29.79 -27.09 -36.57
CA ASP A 43 -30.84 -27.28 -35.55
C ASP A 43 -30.31 -27.20 -34.12
N ARG A 44 -29.02 -27.49 -33.92
CA ARG A 44 -28.37 -27.56 -32.60
C ARG A 44 -26.97 -26.96 -32.66
N PHE A 45 -26.60 -26.24 -31.60
CA PHE A 45 -25.26 -25.70 -31.43
C PHE A 45 -24.49 -26.50 -30.38
N VAL A 46 -23.19 -26.68 -30.61
CA VAL A 46 -22.26 -27.28 -29.64
C VAL A 46 -21.17 -26.27 -29.36
N LEU A 47 -21.07 -25.85 -28.09
CA LEU A 47 -20.05 -24.95 -27.60
C LEU A 47 -18.83 -25.76 -27.15
N VAL A 48 -17.67 -25.45 -27.72
CA VAL A 48 -16.37 -26.00 -27.29
C VAL A 48 -15.61 -24.94 -26.52
N ALA A 49 -15.56 -25.08 -25.19
CA ALA A 49 -14.86 -24.18 -24.29
C ALA A 49 -14.30 -24.95 -23.08
N ASP A 50 -13.25 -24.42 -22.45
CA ASP A 50 -12.64 -25.00 -21.24
C ASP A 50 -12.26 -26.49 -21.37
N GLY A 51 -11.87 -26.91 -22.57
CA GLY A 51 -11.49 -28.30 -22.88
C GLY A 51 -12.66 -29.30 -22.96
N ALA A 52 -13.92 -28.82 -22.95
CA ALA A 52 -15.10 -29.66 -23.07
C ALA A 52 -16.03 -29.19 -24.20
N ALA A 53 -16.70 -30.14 -24.87
CA ALA A 53 -17.78 -29.86 -25.81
C ALA A 53 -19.11 -30.07 -25.10
N ARG A 54 -19.97 -29.05 -25.08
CA ARG A 54 -21.30 -29.10 -24.47
C ARG A 54 -22.34 -28.60 -25.46
N GLU A 55 -23.53 -29.19 -25.40
CA GLU A 55 -24.67 -28.66 -26.13
C GLU A 55 -24.98 -27.23 -25.66
N PHE A 56 -25.24 -26.36 -26.62
CA PHE A 56 -25.55 -24.96 -26.39
C PHE A 56 -26.98 -24.71 -26.89
N ASP A 57 -27.90 -24.57 -25.95
CA ASP A 57 -29.33 -24.36 -26.22
C ASP A 57 -29.67 -22.91 -26.56
N GLY A 58 -28.67 -22.03 -26.67
CA GLY A 58 -28.83 -20.61 -27.04
C GLY A 58 -28.60 -20.36 -28.52
N ASP A 59 -28.93 -19.15 -28.97
CA ASP A 59 -28.63 -18.71 -30.33
C ASP A 59 -27.26 -18.01 -30.43
N LEU A 60 -26.92 -17.53 -31.64
CA LEU A 60 -25.63 -16.87 -31.87
C LEU A 60 -25.46 -15.55 -31.11
N ASP A 61 -26.55 -14.90 -30.71
CA ASP A 61 -26.52 -13.71 -29.87
C ASP A 61 -26.26 -14.09 -28.40
N ASP A 62 -26.87 -15.17 -27.91
CA ASP A 62 -26.59 -15.72 -26.57
C ASP A 62 -25.12 -16.14 -26.44
N TYR A 63 -24.52 -16.69 -27.51
CA TYR A 63 -23.10 -17.02 -27.53
C TYR A 63 -22.20 -15.78 -27.39
N ARG A 64 -22.56 -14.67 -28.03
CA ARG A 64 -21.83 -13.39 -27.89
C ARG A 64 -21.89 -12.90 -26.45
N ASP A 65 -23.07 -12.98 -25.83
CA ASP A 65 -23.28 -12.49 -24.48
C ASP A 65 -22.53 -13.35 -23.45
N TRP A 66 -22.51 -14.68 -23.64
CA TRP A 66 -21.67 -15.61 -22.89
C TRP A 66 -20.17 -15.30 -23.02
N LEU A 67 -19.70 -14.97 -24.22
CA LEU A 67 -18.29 -14.60 -24.47
C LEU A 67 -17.91 -13.27 -23.79
N ASN A 68 -18.86 -12.33 -23.68
CA ASN A 68 -18.63 -11.08 -22.98
C ASN A 68 -18.62 -11.28 -21.47
N GLN A 69 -19.55 -12.08 -20.94
CA GLN A 69 -19.64 -12.37 -19.51
C GLN A 69 -18.42 -13.12 -18.99
N SER A 70 -17.93 -14.12 -19.74
CA SER A 70 -16.71 -14.87 -19.38
C SER A 70 -15.47 -13.97 -19.32
N ARG A 71 -15.30 -12.99 -20.22
CA ARG A 71 -14.21 -11.99 -20.13
C ARG A 71 -14.32 -11.11 -18.89
N ILE A 72 -15.52 -10.68 -18.53
CA ILE A 72 -15.76 -9.84 -17.36
C ILE A 72 -15.47 -10.62 -16.07
N GLU A 73 -15.87 -11.89 -16.01
CA GLU A 73 -15.62 -12.77 -14.88
C GLU A 73 -14.12 -13.07 -14.70
N GLN A 74 -13.41 -13.34 -15.80
CA GLN A 74 -11.95 -13.52 -15.79
C GLN A 74 -11.23 -12.25 -15.31
N ALA A 75 -11.56 -11.07 -15.86
CA ALA A 75 -10.97 -9.80 -15.42
C ALA A 75 -11.29 -9.48 -13.95
N SER A 76 -12.47 -9.88 -13.47
CA SER A 76 -12.88 -9.70 -12.07
C SER A 76 -12.18 -10.67 -11.12
N ALA A 77 -11.89 -11.89 -11.57
CA ALA A 77 -11.16 -12.90 -10.80
C ALA A 77 -9.68 -12.52 -10.63
N GLU A 78 -9.05 -11.97 -11.67
CA GLU A 78 -7.65 -11.50 -11.65
C GLU A 78 -7.48 -10.20 -10.83
N ALA A 79 -8.48 -9.31 -10.83
CA ALA A 79 -8.41 -8.03 -10.09
C ALA A 79 -8.61 -8.15 -8.57
N ARG A 80 -9.17 -9.26 -8.08
CA ARG A 80 -9.42 -9.52 -6.64
C ARG A 80 -8.13 -9.76 -5.83
N PRO A 81 -7.22 -10.66 -6.23
CA PRO A 81 -5.96 -10.86 -5.50
C PRO A 81 -5.07 -9.61 -5.55
N GLU A 82 -4.97 -8.92 -6.68
CA GLU A 82 -4.12 -7.71 -6.81
C GLU A 82 -4.59 -6.56 -5.90
N LYS A 83 -5.91 -6.38 -5.73
CA LYS A 83 -6.46 -5.36 -4.83
C LYS A 83 -6.26 -5.71 -3.35
N ALA A 84 -6.31 -6.99 -2.98
CA ALA A 84 -6.07 -7.44 -1.62
C ALA A 84 -4.60 -7.22 -1.22
N GLU A 85 -3.68 -7.61 -2.09
CA GLU A 85 -2.24 -7.48 -1.89
C GLU A 85 -1.81 -6.01 -1.78
N ARG A 86 -2.31 -5.14 -2.66
CA ARG A 86 -2.07 -3.69 -2.56
C ARG A 86 -2.64 -3.07 -1.29
N ARG A 87 -3.75 -3.59 -0.75
CA ARG A 87 -4.35 -3.09 0.49
C ARG A 87 -3.54 -3.51 1.71
N GLU A 88 -3.04 -4.74 1.74
CA GLU A 88 -2.12 -5.22 2.78
C GLU A 88 -0.80 -4.45 2.78
N GLN A 89 -0.18 -4.25 1.62
CA GLN A 89 1.06 -3.46 1.50
C GLN A 89 0.87 -1.99 1.96
N ARG A 90 -0.30 -1.40 1.69
CA ARG A 90 -0.63 -0.05 2.18
C ARG A 90 -0.87 -0.02 3.69
N ALA A 91 -1.53 -1.04 4.23
CA ALA A 91 -1.79 -1.15 5.66
C ALA A 91 -0.49 -1.37 6.45
N SER A 92 0.41 -2.24 5.97
CA SER A 92 1.70 -2.50 6.61
C SER A 92 2.59 -1.25 6.61
N SER A 93 2.75 -0.59 5.45
CA SER A 93 3.53 0.65 5.35
C SER A 93 2.96 1.80 6.18
N GLN A 94 1.64 1.88 6.33
CA GLN A 94 1.00 2.86 7.21
C GLN A 94 1.25 2.54 8.69
N ALA A 95 1.20 1.25 9.07
CA ALA A 95 1.48 0.80 10.43
C ALA A 95 2.94 1.05 10.83
N GLU A 96 3.89 0.78 9.94
CA GLU A 96 5.32 1.05 10.16
C GLU A 96 5.58 2.55 10.38
N ARG A 97 5.00 3.41 9.53
CA ARG A 97 5.08 4.87 9.69
C ARG A 97 4.49 5.34 11.02
N GLN A 98 3.33 4.80 11.42
CA GLN A 98 2.72 5.15 12.70
C GLN A 98 3.57 4.67 13.89
N ALA A 99 4.16 3.48 13.79
CA ALA A 99 5.04 2.94 14.84
C ALA A 99 6.30 3.81 15.01
N LEU A 100 6.93 4.25 13.92
CA LEU A 100 8.08 5.17 13.96
C LEU A 100 7.70 6.52 14.60
N LEU A 101 6.58 7.12 14.18
CA LEU A 101 6.07 8.37 14.75
C LEU A 101 5.75 8.24 16.24
N ALA A 102 5.17 7.10 16.66
CA ALA A 102 4.86 6.82 18.05
C ALA A 102 6.12 6.71 18.93
N LYS A 103 7.23 6.19 18.38
CA LYS A 103 8.53 6.14 19.07
C LYS A 103 9.22 7.52 19.14
N ARG A 104 9.15 8.32 18.07
CA ARG A 104 9.80 9.65 18.02
C ARG A 104 9.15 10.70 18.90
N ARG A 105 7.81 10.74 18.96
CA ARG A 105 7.04 11.72 19.74
C ARG A 105 7.46 11.87 21.21
N PRO A 106 7.59 10.78 22.00
CA PRO A 106 8.01 10.91 23.40
C PRO A 106 9.45 11.41 23.53
N LEU A 107 10.37 10.96 22.66
CA LEU A 107 11.77 11.39 22.68
C LEU A 107 11.91 12.88 22.35
N ALA A 108 11.22 13.36 21.31
CA ALA A 108 11.22 14.78 20.95
C ALA A 108 10.62 15.66 22.06
N LYS A 109 9.57 15.18 22.73
CA LYS A 109 8.97 15.88 23.87
C LYS A 109 9.91 15.91 25.08
N GLU A 110 10.62 14.82 25.35
CA GLU A 110 11.61 14.76 26.41
C GLU A 110 12.78 15.71 26.14
N LEU A 111 13.27 15.76 24.90
CA LEU A 111 14.32 16.68 24.45
C LEU A 111 13.92 18.15 24.68
N GLU A 112 12.72 18.55 24.24
CA GLU A 112 12.22 19.92 24.44
C GLU A 112 12.09 20.29 25.94
N GLN A 113 11.67 19.33 26.77
CA GLN A 113 11.61 19.54 28.23
C GLN A 113 13.00 19.67 28.85
N LEU A 114 13.97 18.89 28.35
CA LEU A 114 15.33 18.88 28.83
C LEU A 114 16.07 20.16 28.43
N ASP A 115 15.88 20.66 27.21
CA ASP A 115 16.36 21.97 26.76
C ASP A 115 15.93 23.10 27.68
N LYS A 116 14.63 23.15 28.01
CA LYS A 116 14.10 24.18 28.93
C LYS A 116 14.69 24.07 30.32
N LYS A 117 14.89 22.84 30.82
CA LYS A 117 15.51 22.60 32.13
C LYS A 117 16.98 23.01 32.14
N LEU A 118 17.76 22.60 31.14
CA LEU A 118 19.17 22.98 31.01
C LEU A 118 19.32 24.49 30.91
N ALA A 119 18.51 25.17 30.10
CA ALA A 119 18.51 26.62 30.01
C ALA A 119 18.26 27.30 31.37
N ALA A 120 17.31 26.79 32.17
CA ALA A 120 17.05 27.30 33.51
C ALA A 120 18.20 27.03 34.48
N LEU A 121 18.81 25.84 34.43
CA LEU A 121 19.96 25.49 35.27
C LEU A 121 21.19 26.35 34.93
N HIS A 122 21.48 26.56 33.65
CA HIS A 122 22.55 27.46 33.22
C HIS A 122 22.30 28.90 33.64
N ALA A 123 21.04 29.38 33.55
CA ALA A 123 20.69 30.73 34.02
C ALA A 123 20.89 30.86 35.54
N GLU A 124 20.47 29.88 36.33
CA GLU A 124 20.70 29.85 37.78
C GLU A 124 22.21 29.83 38.09
N LYS A 125 22.97 28.98 37.39
CA LYS A 125 24.42 28.89 37.56
C LYS A 125 25.12 30.20 37.23
N ALA A 126 24.73 30.88 36.14
CA ALA A 126 25.28 32.17 35.76
C ALA A 126 25.04 33.25 36.82
N LEU A 127 23.86 33.25 37.46
CA LEU A 127 23.56 34.17 38.57
C LEU A 127 24.44 33.91 39.80
N LEU A 128 24.66 32.64 40.14
CA LEU A 128 25.54 32.27 41.25
C LEU A 128 27.02 32.57 40.94
N ASP A 129 27.46 32.33 39.71
CA ASP A 129 28.82 32.65 39.26
C ASP A 129 29.07 34.17 39.28
N ALA A 130 28.08 34.98 38.90
CA ALA A 130 28.15 36.44 39.02
C ALA A 130 28.28 36.88 40.49
N ARG A 131 27.46 36.30 41.38
CA ARG A 131 27.53 36.58 42.82
C ARG A 131 28.84 36.12 43.46
N ALA A 132 29.43 35.03 42.96
CA ALA A 132 30.75 34.57 43.41
C ALA A 132 31.87 35.58 43.08
N GLY A 133 31.65 36.48 42.11
CA GLY A 133 32.58 37.56 41.79
C GLY A 133 32.55 38.75 42.77
N ASP A 134 31.56 38.84 43.66
CA ASP A 134 31.43 39.94 44.61
C ASP A 134 32.42 39.80 45.77
N ALA A 135 33.27 40.81 45.96
CA ALA A 135 34.29 40.81 47.04
C ALA A 135 33.66 40.74 48.45
N GLU A 136 32.45 41.30 48.64
CA GLU A 136 31.71 41.25 49.92
C GLU A 136 31.33 39.82 50.34
N LEU A 137 31.27 38.88 49.40
CA LEU A 137 30.93 37.49 49.69
C LEU A 137 32.04 36.77 50.47
N TYR A 138 33.28 37.24 50.36
CA TYR A 138 34.46 36.65 51.00
C TYR A 138 34.72 37.19 52.41
N GLU A 139 33.90 38.13 52.88
CA GLU A 139 33.98 38.65 54.24
C GLU A 139 33.64 37.55 55.28
N PRO A 140 34.26 37.57 56.47
CA PRO A 140 34.01 36.57 57.52
C PRO A 140 32.53 36.47 57.94
N SER A 141 31.79 37.57 57.85
CA SER A 141 30.35 37.65 58.14
C SER A 141 29.48 36.89 57.14
N GLN A 142 29.97 36.62 55.94
CA GLN A 142 29.24 35.94 54.85
C GLN A 142 29.66 34.48 54.64
N ARG A 143 30.50 33.91 55.51
CA ARG A 143 31.06 32.57 55.37
C ARG A 143 30.01 31.47 55.12
N ALA A 144 28.86 31.54 55.79
CA ALA A 144 27.76 30.59 55.59
C ALA A 144 27.15 30.71 54.18
N ALA A 145 26.88 31.95 53.74
CA ALA A 145 26.36 32.21 52.39
C ALA A 145 27.33 31.78 51.28
N LEU A 146 28.64 31.97 51.49
CA LEU A 146 29.67 31.48 50.57
C LEU A 146 29.67 29.95 50.48
N GLN A 147 29.55 29.25 51.61
CA GLN A 147 29.49 27.79 51.63
C GLN A 147 28.25 27.25 50.91
N ASP A 148 27.09 27.85 51.15
CA ASP A 148 25.83 27.48 50.49
C ASP A 148 25.91 27.74 48.97
N LEU A 149 26.52 28.86 48.56
CA LEU A 149 26.71 29.19 47.15
C LEU A 149 27.60 28.16 46.44
N LEU A 150 28.76 27.82 47.03
CA LEU A 150 29.69 26.84 46.45
C LEU A 150 29.03 25.45 46.36
N LYS A 151 28.28 25.06 47.39
CA LYS A 151 27.52 23.81 47.38
C LYS A 151 26.50 23.80 46.24
N ARG A 152 25.74 24.88 46.10
CA ARG A 152 24.72 25.00 45.04
C ARG A 152 25.34 25.02 43.64
N GLN A 153 26.48 25.70 43.45
CA GLN A 153 27.23 25.65 42.19
C GLN A 153 27.67 24.23 41.83
N GLY A 154 28.15 23.45 42.80
CA GLY A 154 28.50 22.04 42.61
C GLY A 154 27.29 21.19 42.20
N GLU A 155 26.16 21.35 42.91
CA GLU A 155 24.91 20.67 42.57
C GLU A 155 24.43 21.01 41.15
N LEU A 156 24.41 22.30 40.78
CA LEU A 156 24.00 22.73 39.45
C LEU A 156 24.93 22.19 38.36
N THR A 157 26.24 22.15 38.60
CA THR A 157 27.21 21.61 37.64
C THR A 157 26.94 20.14 37.37
N GLN A 158 26.70 19.34 38.40
CA GLN A 158 26.35 17.91 38.26
C GLN A 158 25.00 17.70 37.55
N LEU A 159 24.00 18.53 37.86
CA LEU A 159 22.68 18.49 37.20
C LEU A 159 22.75 18.85 35.72
N ILE A 160 23.57 19.85 35.37
CA ILE A 160 23.81 20.26 33.99
C ILE A 160 24.51 19.11 33.24
N GLU A 161 25.60 18.58 33.78
CA GLU A 161 26.36 17.48 33.17
C GLU A 161 25.47 16.25 32.89
N THR A 162 24.71 15.80 33.90
CA THR A 162 23.77 14.68 33.74
C THR A 162 22.67 15.00 32.73
N GLY A 163 22.20 16.26 32.70
CA GLY A 163 21.19 16.71 31.75
C GLY A 163 21.73 16.75 30.31
N GLU A 164 22.95 17.22 30.11
CA GLU A 164 23.63 17.26 28.81
C GLU A 164 23.91 15.86 28.28
N GLU A 165 24.37 14.93 29.12
CA GLU A 165 24.53 13.52 28.75
C GLU A 165 23.21 12.90 28.28
N ARG A 166 22.10 13.15 29.00
CA ARG A 166 20.78 12.67 28.60
C ARG A 166 20.32 13.34 27.30
N TRP A 167 20.61 14.63 27.12
CA TRP A 167 20.25 15.38 25.93
C TRP A 167 20.94 14.81 24.68
N LEU A 168 22.24 14.53 24.79
CA LEU A 168 23.03 13.92 23.72
C LEU A 168 22.50 12.52 23.37
N ALA A 169 22.24 11.69 24.39
CA ALA A 169 21.68 10.36 24.19
C ALA A 169 20.29 10.39 23.51
N LEU A 170 19.44 11.38 23.82
CA LEU A 170 18.14 11.55 23.15
C LEU A 170 18.29 11.97 21.69
N HIS A 171 19.29 12.81 21.38
CA HIS A 171 19.59 13.20 20.00
C HIS A 171 20.05 12.00 19.18
N ASP A 172 20.97 11.19 19.72
CA ASP A 172 21.45 9.96 19.06
C ASP A 172 20.30 8.97 18.80
N LEU A 173 19.40 8.78 19.78
CA LEU A 173 18.23 7.92 19.61
C LEU A 173 17.26 8.44 18.54
N LEU A 174 17.13 9.76 18.40
CA LEU A 174 16.30 10.37 17.35
C LEU A 174 16.94 10.21 15.97
N GLU A 175 18.26 10.35 15.86
CA GLU A 175 19.01 10.14 14.60
C GLU A 175 18.93 8.68 14.14
N GLN A 176 19.07 7.72 15.06
CA GLN A 176 18.90 6.29 14.76
C GLN A 176 17.49 5.92 14.29
N LEU A 177 16.47 6.72 14.66
CA LEU A 177 15.10 6.52 14.18
C LEU A 177 14.83 7.18 12.82
N ASP A 178 15.75 8.04 12.34
CA ASP A 178 15.66 8.73 11.05
C ASP A 178 16.46 8.03 9.93
N GLN A 179 17.37 7.12 10.28
CA GLN A 179 18.10 6.24 9.35
C GLN A 179 17.28 5.00 8.99
#